data_AF-A0A954RT06-F1
#
_entry.id   AF-A0A954RT06-F1
#
_cell.length_a   1.000
_cell.length_b   1.000
_cell.length_c   1.000
_cell.angle_alpha   90.00
_cell.angle_beta   90.00
_cell.angle_gamma   90.00
#
_symmetry.space_group_name_H-M   'P 1'
#
loop_
_entity.id
_entity.type
_entity.pdbx_description
1 polymer ?
#
loop_
_entity_poly.entity_id
_entity_poly.type
_entity_poly.pdbx_seq_one_letter_code
_entity_poly.pdbx_strand_id
1 'polypeptide(L)'
;MLRVQMEHKGWTMNQRNLEFIRKMDAYWRAANYLSVGQIYLYKNPLLREPLSREHIKPRLLGHWGTSPGLNFLYVHLNRVIRRDDLNMLFITGPGHGGPSLVALAYLEG
;
A
#
# COMPACT_ATOMS: atom_id res chain seq x y z
N MET A 1 -45.05 -11.71 9.37
CA MET A 1 -44.99 -10.24 9.33
C MET A 1 -43.77 -9.79 10.14
N LEU A 2 -42.70 -9.35 9.43
CA LEU A 2 -41.54 -8.52 9.84
C LEU A 2 -40.86 -8.81 11.20
N ARG A 3 -39.57 -9.15 11.30
CA ARG A 3 -38.38 -8.48 10.72
C ARG A 3 -37.25 -9.49 10.52
N VAL A 4 -36.59 -9.38 9.37
CA VAL A 4 -35.34 -10.03 9.02
C VAL A 4 -34.21 -9.47 9.91
N GLN A 5 -33.67 -10.27 10.82
CA GLN A 5 -32.32 -10.06 11.36
C GLN A 5 -31.34 -10.64 10.33
N MET A 6 -30.87 -9.80 9.41
CA MET A 6 -29.64 -10.11 8.67
C MET A 6 -28.46 -9.82 9.60
N GLU A 7 -28.19 -10.75 10.50
CA GLU A 7 -26.86 -10.85 11.12
C GLU A 7 -25.88 -11.30 10.02
N HIS A 8 -25.31 -10.34 9.30
CA HIS A 8 -24.09 -10.59 8.57
C HIS A 8 -23.00 -10.95 9.60
N LYS A 9 -22.80 -12.24 9.84
CA LYS A 9 -21.57 -12.78 10.45
C LYS A 9 -20.39 -12.19 9.69
N GLY A 10 -19.64 -11.26 10.29
CA GLY A 10 -18.33 -10.92 9.75
C GLY A 10 -17.66 -9.62 10.15
N TRP A 11 -18.35 -8.60 10.66
CA TRP A 11 -17.69 -7.31 10.96
C TRP A 11 -18.31 -6.58 12.16
N THR A 12 -18.21 -7.17 13.35
CA THR A 12 -18.27 -6.36 14.57
C THR A 12 -16.96 -5.58 14.66
N MET A 13 -17.04 -4.25 14.72
CA MET A 13 -15.86 -3.41 14.96
C MET A 13 -15.36 -3.67 16.38
N ASN A 14 -14.39 -4.56 16.51
CA ASN A 14 -13.72 -4.88 17.78
C ASN A 14 -12.28 -4.37 17.72
N GLN A 15 -11.61 -4.33 18.88
CA GLN A 15 -10.24 -3.80 18.97
C GLN A 15 -9.25 -4.53 18.04
N ARG A 16 -9.40 -5.84 17.85
CA ARG A 16 -8.54 -6.63 16.95
C ARG A 16 -8.72 -6.23 15.48
N ASN A 17 -9.96 -6.00 15.05
CA ASN A 17 -10.27 -5.53 13.70
C ASN A 17 -9.71 -4.12 13.46
N LEU A 18 -9.80 -3.23 14.46
CA LEU A 18 -9.22 -1.89 14.37
C LEU A 18 -7.68 -1.92 14.27
N GLU A 19 -7.01 -2.74 15.06
CA GLU A 19 -5.56 -2.90 14.99
C GLU A 19 -5.11 -3.46 13.64
N PHE A 20 -5.85 -4.44 13.12
CA PHE A 20 -5.58 -5.02 11.81
C PHE A 20 -5.71 -3.98 10.68
N ILE A 21 -6.77 -3.18 10.68
CA ILE A 21 -6.95 -2.08 9.71
C ILE A 21 -5.82 -1.05 9.83
N ARG A 22 -5.39 -0.70 11.05
CA ARG A 22 -4.25 0.22 11.26
C ARG A 22 -2.95 -0.34 10.69
N LYS A 23 -2.70 -1.64 10.82
CA LYS A 23 -1.53 -2.30 10.23
C LYS A 23 -1.58 -2.28 8.70
N MET A 24 -2.75 -2.51 8.11
CA MET A 24 -2.94 -2.37 6.65
C MET A 24 -2.71 -0.94 6.19
N ASP A 25 -3.28 0.05 6.87
CA ASP A 25 -3.07 1.47 6.58
C ASP A 25 -1.58 1.84 6.68
N ALA A 26 -0.88 1.38 7.72
CA ALA A 26 0.54 1.60 7.88
C ALA A 26 1.36 0.98 6.74
N TYR A 27 1.03 -0.24 6.30
CA TYR A 27 1.69 -0.89 5.17
C TYR A 27 1.43 -0.14 3.85
N TRP A 28 0.18 0.29 3.62
CA TRP A 28 -0.18 1.10 2.46
C TRP A 28 0.58 2.43 2.42
N ARG A 29 0.66 3.13 3.56
CA ARG A 29 1.42 4.37 3.71
C ARG A 29 2.92 4.16 3.53
N ALA A 30 3.48 3.06 4.04
CA ALA A 30 4.89 2.71 3.82
C ALA A 30 5.17 2.48 2.33
N ALA A 31 4.33 1.73 1.63
CA ALA A 31 4.47 1.52 0.19
C ALA A 31 4.36 2.83 -0.60
N ASN A 32 3.41 3.72 -0.23
CA ASN A 32 3.27 5.04 -0.84
C ASN A 32 4.52 5.90 -0.60
N TYR A 33 5.05 5.89 0.63
CA TYR A 33 6.26 6.64 0.99
C TYR A 33 7.48 6.18 0.18
N LEU A 34 7.67 4.86 0.07
CA LEU A 34 8.73 4.28 -0.76
C LEU A 34 8.53 4.59 -2.25
N SER A 35 7.29 4.58 -2.75
CA SER A 35 6.99 4.94 -4.14
C SER A 35 7.36 6.40 -4.44
N VAL A 36 7.06 7.32 -3.52
CA VAL A 36 7.50 8.72 -3.60
C VAL A 36 9.02 8.81 -3.52
N GLY A 37 9.66 8.11 -2.58
CA GLY A 37 11.11 8.06 -2.45
C GLY A 37 11.80 7.65 -3.75
N GLN A 38 11.29 6.61 -4.40
CA GLN A 38 11.79 6.14 -5.70
C GLN A 38 11.67 7.20 -6.81
N ILE A 39 10.59 7.98 -6.84
CA ILE A 39 10.36 8.98 -7.89
C ILE A 39 11.20 10.25 -7.63
N TYR A 40 11.28 10.71 -6.38
CA TYR A 40 11.76 12.04 -6.06
C TYR A 40 13.12 12.09 -5.36
N LEU A 41 13.48 11.11 -4.54
CA LEU A 41 14.66 11.20 -3.66
C LEU A 41 15.88 10.48 -4.25
N TYR A 42 17.03 11.15 -4.17
CA TYR A 42 18.35 10.62 -4.48
C TYR A 42 19.11 10.19 -3.20
N LYS A 43 18.92 10.92 -2.10
CA LYS A 43 19.49 10.64 -0.77
C LYS A 43 18.50 11.00 0.34
N ASN A 44 18.87 10.72 1.59
CA ASN A 44 18.06 10.98 2.79
C ASN A 44 16.62 10.42 2.72
N PRO A 45 16.44 9.12 2.41
CA PRO A 45 15.13 8.52 2.14
C PRO A 45 14.21 8.46 3.37
N LEU A 46 14.74 8.64 4.58
CA LEU A 46 13.98 8.62 5.84
C LEU A 46 13.90 10.00 6.51
N LEU A 47 14.36 11.06 5.82
CA LEU A 47 14.38 12.43 6.35
C LEU A 47 15.03 12.53 7.75
N ARG A 48 16.18 11.86 7.93
CA ARG A 48 16.95 11.92 9.20
C ARG A 48 17.53 13.31 9.48
N GLU A 49 17.66 14.10 8.43
CA GLU A 49 17.99 15.52 8.43
C GLU A 49 16.91 16.29 7.63
N PRO A 50 16.73 17.61 7.84
CA PRO A 50 15.77 18.41 7.08
C PRO A 50 15.93 18.27 5.57
N LEU A 51 14.81 18.21 4.84
CA LEU A 51 14.84 18.03 3.38
C LEU A 51 15.49 19.24 2.70
N SER A 52 16.51 19.00 1.88
CA SER A 52 17.18 20.01 1.06
C SER A 52 17.00 19.69 -0.43
N ARG A 53 17.25 20.66 -1.31
CA ARG A 53 17.19 20.45 -2.77
C ARG A 53 18.16 19.39 -3.26
N GLU A 54 19.31 19.24 -2.61
CA GLU A 54 20.30 18.21 -2.94
C GLU A 54 19.80 16.77 -2.70
N HIS A 55 18.71 16.60 -1.95
CA HIS A 55 18.12 15.29 -1.69
C HIS A 55 17.22 14.84 -2.83
N ILE A 56 16.83 15.76 -3.70
CA ILE A 56 15.89 15.55 -4.79
C ILE A 56 16.67 15.21 -6.06
N LYS A 57 16.19 14.23 -6.83
CA LYS A 57 16.79 13.88 -8.12
C LYS A 57 16.77 15.08 -9.08
N PRO A 58 17.85 15.34 -9.84
CA PRO A 58 17.88 16.43 -10.81
C PRO A 58 16.90 16.21 -11.98
N ARG A 59 16.54 14.95 -12.25
CA ARG A 59 15.51 14.57 -13.22
C ARG A 59 14.50 13.65 -12.56
N LEU A 60 13.24 14.08 -12.52
CA LEU A 60 12.14 13.32 -11.97
C LEU A 60 11.59 12.39 -13.04
N LEU A 61 11.63 11.08 -12.79
CA LEU A 61 11.13 10.04 -13.69
C LEU A 61 10.33 9.02 -12.89
N GLY A 62 9.16 8.66 -13.41
CA GLY A 62 8.21 7.75 -12.77
C GLY A 62 6.80 8.34 -12.75
N HIS A 63 5.81 7.51 -12.41
CA HIS A 63 4.41 7.92 -12.41
C HIS A 63 3.79 7.77 -11.03
N TRP A 64 3.36 8.89 -10.46
CA TRP A 64 2.66 8.89 -9.18
C TRP A 64 1.18 8.53 -9.31
N GLY A 65 0.48 9.03 -10.34
CA GLY A 65 -0.99 9.05 -10.37
C GLY A 65 -1.70 7.71 -10.10
N THR A 66 -1.16 6.59 -10.61
CA THR A 66 -1.73 5.25 -10.38
C THR A 66 -1.22 4.58 -9.10
N SER A 67 -0.08 5.04 -8.56
CA SER A 67 0.68 4.32 -7.52
C SER A 67 -0.08 4.12 -6.20
N PRO A 68 -0.77 5.13 -5.63
CA PRO A 68 -1.55 4.94 -4.40
C PRO A 68 -2.67 3.91 -4.53
N GLY A 69 -3.32 3.87 -5.69
CA GLY A 69 -4.39 2.92 -5.99
C GLY A 69 -3.87 1.50 -6.11
N LEU A 70 -2.74 1.31 -6.79
CA LEU A 70 -2.08 0.00 -6.89
C LEU A 70 -1.63 -0.50 -5.51
N ASN A 71 -0.98 0.35 -4.72
CA ASN A 71 -0.56 0.01 -3.36
C ASN A 71 -1.77 -0.38 -2.49
N PHE A 72 -2.87 0.38 -2.58
CA PHE A 72 -4.09 0.09 -1.83
C PHE A 72 -4.68 -1.28 -2.19
N LEU A 73 -4.85 -1.54 -3.48
CA LEU A 73 -5.37 -2.82 -3.96
C LEU A 73 -4.48 -3.97 -3.51
N TYR A 74 -3.17 -3.84 -3.64
CA TYR A 74 -2.23 -4.89 -3.26
C TYR A 74 -2.30 -5.22 -1.76
N VAL A 75 -2.34 -4.21 -0.87
CA VAL A 75 -2.52 -4.45 0.58
C VAL A 75 -3.80 -5.23 0.87
N HIS A 76 -4.90 -4.88 0.20
CA HIS A 76 -6.18 -5.55 0.37
C HIS A 76 -6.20 -6.96 -0.24
N LEU A 77 -5.49 -7.20 -1.34
CA LEU A 77 -5.32 -8.53 -1.93
C LEU A 77 -4.43 -9.41 -1.05
N ASN A 78 -3.36 -8.88 -0.46
CA ASN A 78 -2.55 -9.60 0.53
C ASN A 78 -3.37 -10.03 1.73
N ARG A 79 -4.30 -9.20 2.20
CA ARG A 79 -5.28 -9.62 3.22
C ARG A 79 -6.11 -10.81 2.75
N VAL A 80 -6.63 -10.78 1.53
CA VAL A 80 -7.47 -11.84 0.97
C VAL A 80 -6.68 -13.15 0.83
N ILE A 81 -5.47 -13.09 0.29
CA ILE A 81 -4.52 -14.22 0.20
C ILE A 81 -4.33 -14.86 1.58
N ARG A 82 -4.03 -14.05 2.61
CA ARG A 82 -3.75 -14.54 3.96
C ARG A 82 -4.99 -15.09 4.69
N ARG A 83 -6.18 -14.51 4.43
CA ARG A 83 -7.44 -14.94 5.06
C ARG A 83 -7.90 -16.28 4.49
N ASP A 84 -7.78 -16.44 3.18
CA ASP A 84 -8.41 -17.53 2.43
C ASP A 84 -7.42 -18.59 1.92
N ASP A 85 -6.12 -18.43 2.23
CA ASP A 85 -5.01 -19.30 1.79
C ASP A 85 -4.97 -19.48 0.26
N LEU A 86 -5.04 -18.35 -0.47
CA LEU A 86 -5.13 -18.37 -1.93
C LEU A 86 -3.77 -18.29 -2.61
N ASN A 87 -3.58 -19.07 -3.66
CA ASN A 87 -2.55 -18.84 -4.66
C ASN A 87 -3.06 -17.81 -5.68
N MET A 88 -2.48 -16.61 -5.69
CA MET A 88 -2.97 -15.47 -6.48
C MET A 88 -1.86 -14.82 -7.31
N LEU A 89 -2.18 -14.45 -8.54
CA LEU A 89 -1.34 -13.62 -9.39
C LEU A 89 -1.97 -12.23 -9.56
N PHE A 90 -1.21 -11.17 -9.31
CA PHE A 90 -1.65 -9.79 -9.52
C PHE A 90 -1.12 -9.22 -10.84
N ILE A 91 -2.00 -9.08 -11.84
CA ILE A 91 -1.65 -8.50 -13.16
C ILE A 91 -1.96 -7.00 -13.14
N THR A 92 -0.92 -6.17 -13.23
CA THR A 92 -1.07 -4.72 -13.23
C THR A 92 -1.31 -4.17 -14.62
N GLY A 93 -2.54 -3.72 -14.90
CA GLY A 93 -2.90 -3.01 -16.14
C GLY A 93 -2.13 -1.69 -16.33
N PRO A 94 -2.18 -0.73 -15.39
CA PRO A 94 -1.41 0.51 -15.49
C PRO A 94 0.06 0.29 -15.10
N GLY A 95 0.80 -0.48 -15.92
CA GLY A 95 2.18 -0.92 -15.65
C GLY A 95 3.21 0.21 -15.50
N HIS A 96 2.86 1.45 -15.90
CA HIS A 96 3.68 2.63 -15.65
C HIS A 96 3.81 2.99 -14.15
N GLY A 97 2.98 2.38 -13.29
CA GLY A 97 3.07 2.40 -11.83
C GLY A 97 4.17 1.51 -11.22
N GLY A 98 5.26 1.25 -11.95
CA GLY A 98 6.38 0.41 -11.50
C GLY A 98 6.88 0.69 -10.07
N PRO A 99 7.00 1.95 -9.60
CA PRO A 99 7.44 2.23 -8.23
C PRO A 99 6.59 1.55 -7.14
N SER A 100 5.30 1.36 -7.38
CA SER A 100 4.41 0.64 -6.47
C SER A 100 4.81 -0.82 -6.29
N LEU A 101 4.95 -1.56 -7.40
CA LEU A 101 5.26 -2.99 -7.34
C LEU A 101 6.64 -3.24 -6.73
N VAL A 102 7.62 -2.37 -7.04
CA VAL A 102 8.96 -2.44 -6.42
C VAL A 102 8.89 -2.14 -4.93
N ALA A 103 8.11 -1.13 -4.50
CA ALA A 103 7.94 -0.81 -3.09
C ALA A 103 7.28 -1.96 -2.31
N LEU A 104 6.26 -2.58 -2.90
CA LEU A 104 5.53 -3.69 -2.30
C LEU A 104 6.42 -4.93 -2.16
N ALA A 105 7.11 -5.32 -3.24
CA ALA A 105 8.05 -6.44 -3.21
C ALA A 105 9.16 -6.22 -2.16
N TYR A 106 9.70 -5.00 -2.07
CA TYR A 106 10.69 -4.66 -1.04
C TYR A 106 10.17 -4.82 0.39
N LEU A 107 8.89 -4.50 0.63
CA LEU A 107 8.27 -4.64 1.96
C LEU A 107 7.92 -6.09 2.32
N GLU A 108 7.79 -6.98 1.33
CA GLU A 108 7.50 -8.41 1.54
C GLU A 108 8.74 -9.21 1.97
N GLY A 109 9.94 -8.75 1.61
CA GLY A 109 11.23 -9.41 1.88
C GLY A 109 11.69 -10.34 0.78
#